data_AF-A0A317JGX1-F1
#
_entry.id   AF-A0A317JGX1-F1
#
_cell.length_a   1.000
_cell.length_b   1.000
_cell.length_c   1.000
_cell.angle_alpha   90.00
_cell.angle_beta   90.00
_cell.angle_gamma   90.00
#
_symmetry.space_group_name_H-M   'P 1'
#
loop_
_entity.id
_entity.type
_entity.pdbx_description
1 polymer ?
#
loop_
_entity_poly.entity_id
_entity_poly.type
_entity_poly.pdbx_seq_one_letter_code
_entity_poly.pdbx_strand_id
1 'polypeptide(L)'
;MATPSEHRTEHRAEHKAEHRTEAKHESKIDPKIDLKLDPKQQAERLKALDLAVSTIEKQFGKGSIMRLGAEGTLNKDIEVVSTGSLGLDIALGIGGLPKGRIVEVFGPESSGKTTIALSVCAQAQKQGGVVAFVDAEHALDVNYARKLGVHIEDLLISQPDTGEQALEITETLVRSGAVDVLVVDSVAALVPRAEIEGEMGDSHMGLQARLMSQALRKLTAAISRSKTLVIFINQIRMKIGVMFGNPETTTGGNALKFYSSVRMDVRRVGAIKNGEDVTGNRTAVKIVKNKMAPPFTKVEFDLMYNEGISAEGDILDLATTANLVEKSGAWFSYQGERMGQGRDQAKQFLRENPKATAELRTKLLAANGIGQLLMTNPSEVEKTDVKGAKDAKDAKDGKDAKDGKDAKDAGSREVASREVGSREAAAKDAVSKDAALKDAGTRKPVKH
;
A
#
# COMPACT_ATOMS: atom_id res chain seq x y z
N MET A 1 17.24 -22.55 -82.33
CA MET A 1 18.39 -23.35 -82.79
C MET A 1 19.52 -22.35 -83.05
N ALA A 2 20.66 -22.31 -82.39
CA ALA A 2 21.35 -23.25 -81.51
C ALA A 2 22.24 -22.47 -80.52
N THR A 3 22.47 -23.02 -79.33
CA THR A 3 23.61 -22.69 -78.45
C THR A 3 24.88 -23.39 -78.99
N PRO A 4 26.10 -22.98 -78.60
CA PRO A 4 26.75 -23.65 -77.46
C PRO A 4 27.79 -22.84 -76.63
N SER A 5 27.91 -23.26 -75.36
CA SER A 5 29.04 -23.38 -74.41
C SER A 5 30.35 -22.55 -74.50
N GLU A 6 30.65 -21.93 -73.35
CA GLU A 6 31.91 -21.95 -72.55
C GLU A 6 33.31 -21.89 -73.21
N HIS A 7 34.06 -20.82 -72.89
CA HIS A 7 35.32 -20.77 -72.10
C HIS A 7 36.32 -19.68 -72.58
N ARG A 8 36.70 -18.80 -71.63
CA ARG A 8 38.05 -18.23 -71.37
C ARG A 8 38.83 -17.50 -72.49
N THR A 9 39.13 -16.21 -72.28
CA THR A 9 40.40 -15.46 -72.54
C THR A 9 40.15 -13.97 -72.24
N GLU A 10 40.71 -13.42 -71.15
CA GLU A 10 42.00 -12.72 -71.02
C GLU A 10 41.99 -11.21 -71.36
N HIS A 11 42.74 -10.48 -70.54
CA HIS A 11 43.14 -9.06 -70.61
C HIS A 11 42.16 -7.98 -70.14
N ARG A 12 42.34 -7.54 -68.88
CA ARG A 12 42.60 -6.11 -68.64
C ARG A 12 43.43 -5.84 -67.38
N ALA A 13 44.66 -5.42 -67.68
CA ALA A 13 45.58 -4.53 -66.96
C ALA A 13 45.35 -4.22 -65.47
N GLU A 14 46.40 -4.56 -64.73
CA GLU A 14 46.82 -4.08 -63.43
C GLU A 14 46.73 -2.56 -63.28
N HIS A 15 46.30 -2.07 -62.11
CA HIS A 15 47.08 -1.08 -61.35
C HIS A 15 46.62 -0.97 -59.89
N LYS A 16 47.51 -1.46 -59.01
CA LYS A 16 47.80 -1.06 -57.61
C LYS A 16 46.68 -1.10 -56.56
N ALA A 17 46.69 -2.22 -55.84
CA ALA A 17 46.28 -2.32 -54.44
C ALA A 17 47.37 -1.72 -53.53
N GLU A 18 47.01 -0.73 -52.70
CA GLU A 18 47.77 -0.38 -51.51
C GLU A 18 47.08 -0.98 -50.29
N HIS A 19 47.74 -1.98 -49.71
CA HIS A 19 47.51 -2.44 -48.35
C HIS A 19 47.72 -1.26 -47.38
N ARG A 20 46.66 -0.79 -46.73
CA ARG A 20 46.76 -0.06 -45.47
C ARG A 20 46.35 -1.00 -44.33
N THR A 21 47.34 -1.24 -43.49
CA THR A 21 47.34 -1.95 -42.22
C THR A 21 46.13 -1.60 -41.35
N GLU A 22 45.48 -2.63 -40.82
CA GLU A 22 44.46 -2.57 -39.78
C GLU A 22 45.06 -1.95 -38.50
N ALA A 23 44.82 -0.66 -38.29
CA ALA A 23 45.00 -0.04 -36.99
C ALA A 23 43.74 -0.29 -36.17
N LYS A 24 43.82 -1.20 -35.19
CA LYS A 24 42.82 -1.38 -34.12
C LYS A 24 42.49 -0.03 -33.50
N HIS A 25 41.31 0.50 -33.80
CA HIS A 25 40.76 1.63 -33.07
C HIS A 25 40.10 1.09 -31.79
N GLU A 26 40.94 0.71 -30.83
CA GLU A 26 40.51 0.60 -29.44
C GLU A 26 40.15 2.01 -28.97
N SER A 27 38.86 2.26 -28.78
CA SER A 27 38.36 3.44 -28.09
C SER A 27 38.78 3.35 -26.62
N LYS A 28 40.01 3.83 -26.34
CA LYS A 28 40.43 4.19 -24.99
C LYS A 28 39.53 5.32 -24.51
N ILE A 29 38.47 4.97 -23.82
CA ILE A 29 37.80 5.90 -22.91
C ILE A 29 38.79 6.10 -21.78
N ASP A 30 39.53 7.21 -21.80
CA ASP A 30 40.38 7.62 -20.67
C ASP A 30 39.50 7.75 -19.42
N PRO A 31 39.68 6.94 -18.36
CA PRO A 31 38.73 6.89 -17.24
C PRO A 31 38.96 8.02 -16.22
N LYS A 32 39.62 9.12 -16.60
CA LYS A 32 39.84 10.28 -15.72
C LYS A 32 39.82 11.59 -16.50
N ILE A 33 38.63 12.05 -16.86
CA ILE A 33 38.39 13.49 -17.02
C ILE A 33 38.24 14.04 -15.60
N ASP A 34 39.36 14.31 -14.94
CA ASP A 34 39.40 15.04 -13.67
C ASP A 34 39.18 16.53 -13.99
N LEU A 35 37.95 16.91 -14.31
CA LEU A 35 37.52 18.32 -14.45
C LEU A 35 37.49 18.96 -13.05
N LYS A 36 38.66 19.12 -12.44
CA LYS A 36 38.82 19.95 -11.24
C LYS A 36 38.67 21.40 -11.68
N LEU A 37 37.43 21.88 -11.66
CA LEU A 37 37.10 23.29 -11.72
C LEU A 37 37.92 24.05 -10.69
N ASP A 38 38.44 25.22 -11.05
CA ASP A 38 39.12 26.11 -10.12
C ASP A 38 38.22 26.38 -8.89
N PRO A 39 38.76 26.43 -7.66
CA PRO A 39 37.96 26.64 -6.45
C PRO A 39 37.05 27.87 -6.51
N LYS A 40 37.50 28.92 -7.19
CA LYS A 40 36.73 30.14 -7.43
C LYS A 40 35.53 29.90 -8.36
N GLN A 41 35.71 29.13 -9.43
CA GLN A 41 34.65 28.77 -10.37
C GLN A 41 33.63 27.79 -9.75
N GLN A 42 34.10 26.89 -8.87
CA GLN A 42 33.21 26.04 -8.08
C GLN A 42 32.33 26.87 -7.14
N ALA A 43 32.92 27.84 -6.44
CA ALA A 43 32.18 28.73 -5.55
C ALA A 43 31.15 29.58 -6.30
N GLU A 44 31.48 30.10 -7.48
CA GLU A 44 30.53 30.84 -8.33
C GLU A 44 29.38 29.95 -8.84
N ARG A 45 29.69 28.72 -9.27
CA ARG A 45 28.65 27.73 -9.65
C ARG A 45 27.73 27.36 -8.49
N LEU A 46 28.27 27.17 -7.29
CA LEU A 46 27.47 26.89 -6.09
C LEU A 46 26.56 28.07 -5.72
N LYS A 47 27.07 29.30 -5.78
CA LYS A 47 26.25 30.51 -5.57
C LYS A 47 25.13 30.65 -6.59
N ALA A 48 25.42 30.41 -7.88
CA ALA A 48 24.42 30.45 -8.94
C ALA A 48 23.36 29.35 -8.76
N LEU A 49 23.79 28.15 -8.35
CA LEU A 49 22.91 27.04 -8.02
C LEU A 49 21.99 27.37 -6.84
N ASP A 50 22.52 27.93 -5.76
CA ASP A 50 21.73 28.28 -4.57
C ASP A 50 20.74 29.41 -4.85
N LEU A 51 21.11 30.38 -5.71
CA LEU A 51 20.18 31.41 -6.18
C LEU A 51 19.05 30.82 -7.04
N ALA A 52 19.37 29.87 -7.93
CA ALA A 52 18.38 29.18 -8.74
C ALA A 52 17.44 28.35 -7.85
N VAL A 53 17.97 27.61 -6.87
CA VAL A 53 17.19 26.86 -5.87
C VAL A 53 16.26 27.80 -5.10
N SER A 54 16.76 28.93 -4.58
CA SER A 54 15.95 29.91 -3.86
C SER A 54 14.85 30.53 -4.73
N THR A 55 15.14 30.78 -6.01
CA THR A 55 14.16 31.29 -6.97
C THR A 55 13.04 30.28 -7.22
N ILE A 56 13.41 29.01 -7.39
CA ILE A 56 12.47 27.89 -7.57
C ILE A 56 11.61 27.69 -6.32
N GLU A 57 12.18 27.78 -5.11
CA GLU A 57 11.40 27.69 -3.86
C GLU A 57 10.45 28.87 -3.67
N LYS A 58 10.87 30.09 -4.03
CA LYS A 58 9.99 31.28 -3.97
C LYS A 58 8.83 31.20 -4.94
N GLN A 59 9.07 30.68 -6.15
CA GLN A 59 8.04 30.59 -7.19
C GLN A 59 7.08 29.42 -6.98
N PHE A 60 7.59 28.27 -6.53
CA PHE A 60 6.83 27.02 -6.49
C PHE A 60 6.60 26.45 -5.08
N GLY A 61 7.03 27.18 -4.04
CA GLY A 61 6.87 26.80 -2.63
C GLY A 61 8.07 26.05 -2.05
N LYS A 62 8.16 26.05 -0.71
CA LYS A 62 9.20 25.30 0.01
C LYS A 62 9.11 23.81 -0.31
N GLY A 63 10.24 23.18 -0.61
CA GLY A 63 10.32 21.75 -0.97
C GLY A 63 10.04 21.44 -2.45
N SER A 64 9.87 22.45 -3.32
CA SER A 64 9.76 22.25 -4.77
C SER A 64 11.05 21.72 -5.42
N ILE A 65 12.20 21.97 -4.78
CA ILE A 65 13.51 21.44 -5.15
C ILE A 65 14.32 21.18 -3.88
N MET A 66 14.92 19.99 -3.75
CA MET A 66 15.71 19.62 -2.58
C MET A 66 16.94 18.83 -3.02
N ARG A 67 18.06 18.98 -2.30
CA ARG A 67 19.24 18.14 -2.52
C ARG A 67 18.97 16.76 -1.94
N LEU A 68 18.91 15.74 -2.80
CA LEU A 68 18.59 14.36 -2.40
C LEU A 68 19.52 13.88 -1.28
N GLY A 69 20.82 14.19 -1.34
CA GLY A 69 21.84 13.77 -0.37
C GLY A 69 21.94 14.59 0.94
N ALA A 70 21.12 15.62 1.15
CA ALA A 70 21.16 16.36 2.41
C ALA A 70 20.65 15.45 3.55
N GLU A 71 21.44 15.36 4.63
CA GLU A 71 21.16 14.53 5.81
C GLU A 71 19.70 14.65 6.24
N GLY A 72 19.01 13.51 6.30
CA GLY A 72 17.60 13.43 6.67
C GLY A 72 16.59 13.33 5.52
N THR A 73 16.99 13.31 4.25
CA THR A 73 16.03 13.20 3.12
C THR A 73 16.00 11.81 2.46
N LEU A 74 17.09 11.04 2.51
CA LEU A 74 17.21 9.78 1.76
C LEU A 74 16.57 8.56 2.44
N ASN A 75 16.46 8.56 3.77
CA ASN A 75 15.98 7.40 4.54
C ASN A 75 14.88 7.76 5.56
N LYS A 76 14.28 8.95 5.50
CA LYS A 76 13.14 9.28 6.37
C LYS A 76 11.87 8.63 5.83
N ASP A 77 11.56 7.49 6.43
CA ASP A 77 10.23 6.95 6.71
C ASP A 77 9.27 6.97 5.52
N ILE A 78 9.45 6.03 4.59
CA ILE A 78 8.31 5.59 3.78
C ILE A 78 7.33 4.96 4.77
N GLU A 79 6.32 5.72 5.15
CA GLU A 79 5.20 5.18 5.92
C GLU A 79 4.55 4.04 5.14
N VAL A 80 4.26 2.94 5.83
CA VAL A 80 3.67 1.74 5.23
C VAL A 80 2.43 1.31 6.00
N VAL A 81 1.50 0.68 5.29
CA VAL A 81 0.37 -0.04 5.88
C VAL A 81 0.61 -1.53 5.72
N SER A 82 0.53 -2.29 6.81
CA SER A 82 0.67 -3.75 6.76
C SER A 82 -0.41 -4.37 5.87
N THR A 83 -0.05 -5.42 5.16
CA THR A 83 -0.99 -6.21 4.35
C THR A 83 -1.82 -7.19 5.19
N GLY A 84 -1.46 -7.40 6.45
CA GLY A 84 -2.00 -8.45 7.32
C GLY A 84 -1.35 -9.82 7.12
N SER A 85 -0.51 -9.99 6.07
CA SER A 85 0.39 -11.13 5.91
C SER A 85 1.82 -10.69 6.21
N LEU A 86 2.44 -11.30 7.21
CA LEU A 86 3.84 -11.05 7.54
C LEU A 86 4.76 -11.43 6.37
N GLY A 87 4.47 -12.54 5.70
CA GLY A 87 5.24 -12.99 4.55
C GLY A 87 5.18 -12.01 3.40
N LEU A 88 4.00 -11.42 3.13
CA LEU A 88 3.84 -10.41 2.10
C LEU A 88 4.53 -9.10 2.49
N ASP A 89 4.41 -8.66 3.74
CA ASP A 89 5.09 -7.48 4.27
C ASP A 89 6.63 -7.60 4.15
N ILE A 90 7.17 -8.80 4.43
CA ILE A 90 8.59 -9.13 4.23
C ILE A 90 8.94 -9.13 2.74
N ALA A 91 8.14 -9.78 1.90
CA ALA A 91 8.38 -9.87 0.47
C ALA A 91 8.35 -8.50 -0.24
N LEU A 92 7.60 -7.53 0.30
CA LEU A 92 7.57 -6.14 -0.14
C LEU A 92 8.87 -5.38 0.19
N GLY A 93 9.67 -5.89 1.14
CA GLY A 93 10.99 -5.37 1.53
C GLY A 93 10.99 -4.12 2.39
N ILE A 94 9.82 -3.48 2.56
CA ILE A 94 9.63 -2.27 3.37
C ILE A 94 8.63 -2.48 4.52
N GLY A 95 8.17 -3.73 4.73
CA GLY A 95 7.26 -4.06 5.84
C GLY A 95 5.78 -3.77 5.59
N GLY A 96 5.39 -3.43 4.36
CA GLY A 96 3.99 -3.17 3.99
C GLY A 96 3.84 -2.42 2.68
N LEU A 97 2.62 -1.94 2.41
CA LEU A 97 2.32 -1.12 1.23
C LEU A 97 2.61 0.36 1.49
N PRO A 98 3.31 1.05 0.57
CA PRO A 98 3.77 2.42 0.79
C PRO A 98 2.63 3.44 0.73
N LYS A 99 2.47 4.24 1.77
CA LYS A 99 1.57 5.41 1.80
C LYS A 99 2.00 6.45 0.77
N GLY A 100 1.02 7.22 0.28
CA GLY A 100 1.22 8.22 -0.76
C GLY A 100 1.61 7.65 -2.12
N ARG A 101 1.27 6.39 -2.40
CA ARG A 101 1.57 5.71 -3.66
C ARG A 101 0.36 4.95 -4.19
N ILE A 102 0.44 4.61 -5.47
CA ILE A 102 -0.51 3.73 -6.16
C ILE A 102 0.01 2.29 -6.10
N VAL A 103 -0.88 1.36 -5.76
CA VAL A 103 -0.66 -0.09 -5.77
C VAL A 103 -1.71 -0.73 -6.68
N GLU A 104 -1.30 -1.68 -7.53
CA GLU A 104 -2.23 -2.48 -8.32
C GLU A 104 -2.22 -3.93 -7.81
N VAL A 105 -3.40 -4.45 -7.49
CA VAL A 105 -3.62 -5.85 -7.10
C VAL A 105 -4.45 -6.50 -8.19
N PHE A 106 -3.86 -7.44 -8.93
CA PHE A 106 -4.52 -8.06 -10.06
C PHE A 106 -4.38 -9.58 -10.04
N GLY A 107 -5.23 -10.27 -10.77
CA GLY A 107 -5.30 -11.72 -10.72
C GLY A 107 -6.62 -12.27 -11.28
N PRO A 108 -6.75 -13.60 -11.37
CA PRO A 108 -8.01 -14.25 -11.74
C PRO A 108 -9.16 -13.89 -10.78
N GLU A 109 -10.38 -14.22 -11.18
CA GLU A 109 -11.54 -14.20 -10.29
C GLU A 109 -11.32 -15.12 -9.09
N SER A 110 -11.90 -14.75 -7.94
CA SER A 110 -11.81 -15.54 -6.71
C SER A 110 -10.39 -15.86 -6.22
N SER A 111 -9.38 -15.10 -6.67
CA SER A 111 -7.98 -15.29 -6.23
C SER A 111 -7.66 -14.66 -4.87
N GLY A 112 -8.55 -13.80 -4.35
CA GLY A 112 -8.37 -13.12 -3.06
C GLY A 112 -7.97 -11.64 -3.14
N LYS A 113 -8.09 -10.99 -4.31
CA LYS A 113 -7.73 -9.57 -4.52
C LYS A 113 -8.45 -8.64 -3.52
N THR A 114 -9.78 -8.72 -3.48
CA THR A 114 -10.61 -7.92 -2.57
C THR A 114 -10.34 -8.28 -1.11
N THR A 115 -10.13 -9.55 -0.78
CA THR A 115 -9.74 -9.98 0.59
C THR A 115 -8.43 -9.33 1.04
N ILE A 116 -7.41 -9.27 0.17
CA ILE A 116 -6.14 -8.60 0.48
C ILE A 116 -6.36 -7.09 0.67
N ALA A 117 -7.14 -6.45 -0.19
CA ALA A 117 -7.44 -5.01 -0.05
C ALA A 117 -8.20 -4.69 1.24
N LEU A 118 -9.22 -5.49 1.58
CA LEU A 118 -9.97 -5.36 2.84
C LEU A 118 -9.09 -5.63 4.06
N SER A 119 -8.15 -6.59 3.98
CA SER A 119 -7.16 -6.82 5.02
C SER A 119 -6.30 -5.56 5.24
N VAL A 120 -5.81 -4.92 4.19
CA VAL A 120 -5.06 -3.65 4.29
C VAL A 120 -5.92 -2.56 4.93
N CYS A 121 -7.20 -2.44 4.54
CA CYS A 121 -8.12 -1.49 5.18
C CYS A 121 -8.27 -1.76 6.69
N ALA A 122 -8.46 -3.02 7.09
CA ALA A 122 -8.53 -3.40 8.50
C ALA A 122 -7.23 -3.06 9.26
N GLN A 123 -6.06 -3.28 8.65
CA GLN A 123 -4.78 -2.90 9.27
C GLN A 123 -4.63 -1.37 9.40
N ALA A 124 -5.10 -0.59 8.43
CA ALA A 124 -5.08 0.87 8.52
C ALA A 124 -6.02 1.38 9.63
N GLN A 125 -7.24 0.86 9.72
CA GLN A 125 -8.19 1.24 10.76
C GLN A 125 -7.69 0.89 12.17
N LYS A 126 -7.01 -0.26 12.34
CA LYS A 126 -6.35 -0.61 13.61
C LYS A 126 -5.31 0.42 14.06
N GLN A 127 -4.76 1.19 13.14
CA GLN A 127 -3.82 2.28 13.41
C GLN A 127 -4.52 3.65 13.51
N GLY A 128 -5.86 3.67 13.57
CA GLY A 128 -6.66 4.90 13.60
C GLY A 128 -6.81 5.60 12.25
N GLY A 129 -6.41 4.96 11.16
CA GLY A 129 -6.49 5.53 9.82
C GLY A 129 -7.89 5.46 9.21
N VAL A 130 -8.21 6.44 8.35
CA VAL A 130 -9.49 6.51 7.64
C VAL A 130 -9.38 5.75 6.32
N VAL A 131 -10.41 4.94 6.03
CA VAL A 131 -10.43 4.09 4.83
C VAL A 131 -11.65 4.40 3.97
N ALA A 132 -11.43 4.38 2.65
CA ALA A 132 -12.49 4.56 1.66
C ALA A 132 -12.47 3.43 0.63
N PHE A 133 -13.65 3.06 0.13
CA PHE A 133 -13.86 2.00 -0.82
C PHE A 133 -14.78 2.48 -1.95
N VAL A 134 -14.23 2.56 -3.16
CA VAL A 134 -14.98 2.83 -4.38
C VAL A 134 -15.31 1.49 -5.03
N ASP A 135 -16.51 0.99 -4.73
CA ASP A 135 -17.05 -0.29 -5.22
C ASP A 135 -17.72 -0.05 -6.57
N ALA A 136 -16.94 -0.08 -7.64
CA ALA A 136 -17.44 -0.01 -9.01
C ALA A 136 -18.02 -1.36 -9.49
N GLU A 137 -17.67 -2.49 -8.85
CA GLU A 137 -18.26 -3.81 -9.14
C GLU A 137 -19.62 -4.04 -8.46
N HIS A 138 -20.02 -3.17 -7.52
CA HIS A 138 -21.26 -3.27 -6.73
C HIS A 138 -21.37 -4.63 -6.02
N ALA A 139 -20.23 -5.16 -5.58
CA ALA A 139 -20.08 -6.55 -5.12
C ALA A 139 -19.48 -6.67 -3.72
N LEU A 140 -19.29 -5.57 -2.99
CA LEU A 140 -18.71 -5.62 -1.65
C LEU A 140 -19.67 -6.26 -0.63
N ASP A 141 -19.27 -7.40 -0.07
CA ASP A 141 -19.97 -8.02 1.06
C ASP A 141 -19.52 -7.38 2.39
N VAL A 142 -20.42 -6.59 2.97
CA VAL A 142 -20.22 -5.89 4.25
C VAL A 142 -20.02 -6.87 5.42
N ASN A 143 -20.72 -8.01 5.43
CA ASN A 143 -20.59 -9.00 6.50
C ASN A 143 -19.23 -9.69 6.43
N TYR A 144 -18.77 -9.99 5.20
CA TYR A 144 -17.43 -10.53 4.99
C TYR A 144 -16.35 -9.53 5.39
N ALA A 145 -16.46 -8.26 4.97
CA ALA A 145 -15.53 -7.21 5.38
C ALA A 145 -15.44 -7.07 6.92
N ARG A 146 -16.57 -7.14 7.63
CA ARG A 146 -16.60 -7.12 9.10
C ARG A 146 -15.85 -8.32 9.71
N LYS A 147 -16.02 -9.52 9.16
CA LYS A 147 -15.28 -10.72 9.60
C LYS A 147 -13.77 -10.59 9.39
N LEU A 148 -13.34 -9.87 8.35
CA LEU A 148 -11.93 -9.55 8.11
C LEU A 148 -11.37 -8.48 9.06
N GLY A 149 -12.21 -7.92 9.94
CA GLY A 149 -11.82 -6.92 10.92
C GLY A 149 -11.90 -5.48 10.42
N VAL A 150 -12.64 -5.22 9.32
CA VAL A 150 -12.95 -3.86 8.88
C VAL A 150 -14.05 -3.28 9.78
N HIS A 151 -13.81 -2.09 10.31
CA HIS A 151 -14.81 -1.30 11.04
C HIS A 151 -15.73 -0.64 10.01
N ILE A 152 -16.90 -1.24 9.82
CA ILE A 152 -17.86 -0.86 8.76
C ILE A 152 -18.45 0.52 9.02
N GLU A 153 -18.64 0.87 10.29
CA GLU A 153 -19.24 2.11 10.74
C GLU A 153 -18.40 3.34 10.34
N ASP A 154 -17.09 3.15 10.21
CA ASP A 154 -16.11 4.17 9.83
C ASP A 154 -15.62 4.03 8.38
N LEU A 155 -16.15 3.05 7.63
CA LEU A 155 -15.78 2.80 6.24
C LEU A 155 -16.55 3.73 5.31
N LEU A 156 -15.84 4.61 4.59
CA LEU A 156 -16.45 5.40 3.52
C LEU A 156 -16.66 4.51 2.29
N ILE A 157 -17.90 4.36 1.83
CA ILE A 157 -18.22 3.59 0.62
C ILE A 157 -18.84 4.49 -0.45
N SER A 158 -18.45 4.25 -1.69
CA SER A 158 -19.06 4.86 -2.87
C SER A 158 -19.33 3.80 -3.92
N GLN A 159 -20.54 3.79 -4.47
CA GLN A 159 -20.95 2.95 -5.59
C GLN A 159 -21.26 3.85 -6.79
N PRO A 160 -20.25 4.18 -7.61
CA PRO A 160 -20.42 5.08 -8.74
C PRO A 160 -21.15 4.39 -9.91
N ASP A 161 -21.81 5.21 -10.72
CA ASP A 161 -22.48 4.82 -11.96
C ASP A 161 -21.52 4.78 -13.15
N THR A 162 -20.48 5.62 -13.14
CA THR A 162 -19.54 5.78 -14.27
C THR A 162 -18.08 5.79 -13.82
N GLY A 163 -17.17 5.40 -14.72
CA GLY A 163 -15.73 5.43 -14.49
C GLY A 163 -15.19 6.83 -14.20
N GLU A 164 -15.72 7.86 -14.88
CA GLU A 164 -15.38 9.26 -14.60
C GLU A 164 -15.74 9.64 -13.16
N GLN A 165 -16.97 9.37 -12.74
CA GLN A 165 -17.46 9.68 -11.41
C GLN A 165 -16.63 8.96 -10.33
N ALA A 166 -16.33 7.67 -10.54
CA ALA A 166 -15.49 6.89 -9.63
C ALA A 166 -14.12 7.54 -9.41
N LEU A 167 -13.48 8.00 -10.49
CA LEU A 167 -12.15 8.62 -10.46
C LEU A 167 -12.18 10.06 -9.92
N GLU A 168 -13.27 10.80 -10.13
CA GLU A 168 -13.51 12.12 -9.53
C GLU A 168 -13.73 12.04 -8.01
N ILE A 169 -14.50 11.04 -7.55
CA ILE A 169 -14.67 10.73 -6.13
C ILE A 169 -13.33 10.36 -5.51
N THR A 170 -12.57 9.48 -6.17
CA THR A 170 -11.20 9.13 -5.78
C THR A 170 -10.32 10.38 -5.65
N GLU A 171 -10.33 11.27 -6.64
CA GLU A 171 -9.55 12.51 -6.63
C GLU A 171 -9.94 13.42 -5.47
N THR A 172 -11.24 13.58 -5.23
CA THR A 172 -11.78 14.44 -4.17
C THR A 172 -11.38 13.91 -2.78
N LEU A 173 -11.54 12.61 -2.55
CA LEU A 173 -11.16 11.96 -1.29
C LEU A 173 -9.66 12.07 -1.03
N VAL A 174 -8.82 11.81 -2.04
CA VAL A 174 -7.36 11.95 -1.93
C VAL A 174 -6.97 13.40 -1.63
N ARG A 175 -7.58 14.38 -2.32
CA ARG A 175 -7.26 15.80 -2.12
C ARG A 175 -7.68 16.34 -0.76
N SER A 176 -8.67 15.73 -0.12
CA SER A 176 -9.08 16.11 1.24
C SER A 176 -7.94 15.95 2.26
N GLY A 177 -6.98 15.04 2.01
CA GLY A 177 -5.93 14.70 2.96
C GLY A 177 -6.41 13.89 4.16
N ALA A 178 -7.69 13.55 4.23
CA ALA A 178 -8.29 12.87 5.37
C ALA A 178 -8.32 11.34 5.24
N VAL A 179 -8.02 10.78 4.06
CA VAL A 179 -8.07 9.33 3.80
C VAL A 179 -6.66 8.73 3.76
N ASP A 180 -6.42 7.70 4.57
CA ASP A 180 -5.15 6.98 4.63
C ASP A 180 -5.06 5.87 3.58
N VAL A 181 -6.14 5.11 3.38
CA VAL A 181 -6.22 4.05 2.37
C VAL A 181 -7.50 4.19 1.55
N LEU A 182 -7.37 4.20 0.23
CA LEU A 182 -8.49 4.20 -0.70
C LEU A 182 -8.39 3.01 -1.66
N VAL A 183 -9.42 2.19 -1.71
CA VAL A 183 -9.52 1.06 -2.64
C VAL A 183 -10.48 1.40 -3.79
N VAL A 184 -10.11 1.06 -5.01
CA VAL A 184 -10.98 1.08 -6.20
C VAL A 184 -11.16 -0.35 -6.70
N ASP A 185 -12.36 -0.90 -6.52
CA ASP A 185 -12.74 -2.26 -6.89
C ASP A 185 -13.84 -2.25 -7.96
N SER A 186 -13.56 -2.42 -9.24
CA SER A 186 -12.26 -2.64 -9.87
C SER A 186 -12.08 -1.78 -11.12
N VAL A 187 -10.84 -1.70 -11.60
CA VAL A 187 -10.51 -0.97 -12.85
C VAL A 187 -11.33 -1.48 -14.04
N ALA A 188 -11.65 -2.77 -14.07
CA ALA A 188 -12.42 -3.36 -15.16
C ALA A 188 -13.85 -2.79 -15.23
N ALA A 189 -14.41 -2.42 -14.08
CA ALA A 189 -15.74 -1.83 -13.94
C ALA A 189 -15.77 -0.30 -14.06
N LEU A 190 -14.63 0.36 -14.29
CA LEU A 190 -14.56 1.79 -14.57
C LEU A 190 -14.99 2.06 -16.03
N VAL A 191 -16.27 1.85 -16.32
CA VAL A 191 -16.84 2.00 -17.66
C VAL A 191 -17.11 3.48 -17.93
N PRO A 192 -16.57 4.08 -19.01
CA PRO A 192 -16.81 5.47 -19.36
C PRO A 192 -18.30 5.75 -19.61
N ARG A 193 -18.77 6.95 -19.26
CA ARG A 193 -20.18 7.35 -19.47
C ARG A 193 -20.68 7.11 -20.89
N ALA A 194 -19.89 7.48 -21.90
CA ALA A 194 -20.27 7.31 -23.30
C ALA A 194 -20.48 5.84 -23.69
N GLU A 195 -19.80 4.90 -23.02
CA GLU A 195 -19.99 3.46 -23.26
C GLU A 195 -21.25 2.93 -22.54
N ILE A 196 -21.62 3.50 -21.40
CA ILE A 196 -22.86 3.16 -20.67
C ILE A 196 -24.10 3.70 -21.40
N GLU A 197 -24.02 4.92 -21.93
CA GLU A 197 -25.13 5.58 -22.65
C GLU A 197 -25.26 5.10 -24.12
N GLY A 198 -24.21 4.48 -24.66
CA GLY A 198 -24.19 3.94 -26.02
C GLY A 198 -24.95 2.62 -26.17
N GLU A 199 -25.12 2.18 -27.42
CA GLU A 199 -25.79 0.90 -27.71
C GLU A 199 -24.81 -0.28 -27.65
N MET A 200 -25.33 -1.47 -27.34
CA MET A 200 -24.53 -2.70 -27.37
C MET A 200 -24.00 -2.95 -28.77
N GLY A 201 -22.67 -2.93 -28.92
CA GLY A 201 -21.99 -3.10 -30.21
C GLY A 201 -21.31 -1.83 -30.72
N ASP A 202 -21.56 -0.68 -30.08
CA ASP A 202 -20.86 0.56 -30.40
C ASP A 202 -19.36 0.46 -30.10
N SER A 203 -18.56 0.98 -31.03
CA SER A 203 -17.10 0.90 -30.95
C SER A 203 -16.52 2.03 -30.11
N HIS A 204 -16.17 1.71 -28.87
CA HIS A 204 -15.52 2.64 -27.93
C HIS A 204 -14.03 2.32 -27.73
N MET A 205 -13.29 2.12 -28.82
CA MET A 205 -11.90 1.64 -28.76
C MET A 205 -10.99 2.53 -27.88
N GLY A 206 -10.51 1.95 -26.78
CA GLY A 206 -9.50 2.56 -25.92
C GLY A 206 -10.00 3.73 -25.05
N LEU A 207 -11.31 3.94 -24.94
CA LEU A 207 -11.88 5.03 -24.16
C LEU A 207 -11.49 4.92 -22.68
N GLN A 208 -11.66 3.74 -22.08
CA GLN A 208 -11.25 3.47 -20.71
C GLN A 208 -9.74 3.70 -20.47
N ALA A 209 -8.89 3.31 -21.42
CA ALA A 209 -7.44 3.51 -21.30
C ALA A 209 -7.04 5.01 -21.30
N ARG A 210 -7.76 5.83 -22.08
CA ARG A 210 -7.57 7.29 -22.10
C ARG A 210 -8.04 7.93 -20.80
N LEU A 211 -9.22 7.53 -20.31
CA LEU A 211 -9.76 7.95 -19.01
C LEU A 211 -8.76 7.67 -17.87
N MET A 212 -8.28 6.43 -17.77
CA MET A 212 -7.28 6.04 -16.76
C MET A 212 -5.99 6.85 -16.89
N SER A 213 -5.49 7.08 -18.11
CA SER A 213 -4.27 7.86 -18.35
C SER A 213 -4.42 9.32 -17.87
N GLN A 214 -5.59 9.91 -18.10
CA GLN A 214 -5.89 11.28 -17.69
C GLN A 214 -6.05 11.38 -16.17
N ALA A 215 -6.82 10.47 -15.56
CA ALA A 215 -7.06 10.45 -14.12
C ALA A 215 -5.77 10.21 -13.32
N LEU A 216 -4.98 9.20 -13.68
CA LEU A 216 -3.73 8.89 -12.98
C LEU A 216 -2.71 10.04 -13.04
N ARG A 217 -2.69 10.80 -14.14
CA ARG A 217 -1.84 12.00 -14.27
C ARG A 217 -2.20 13.07 -13.25
N LYS A 218 -3.50 13.27 -12.97
CA LYS A 218 -3.98 14.21 -11.94
C LYS A 218 -3.77 13.64 -10.52
N LEU A 219 -4.11 12.38 -10.32
CA LEU A 219 -4.09 11.71 -9.02
C LEU A 219 -2.68 11.59 -8.44
N THR A 220 -1.67 11.26 -9.23
CA THR A 220 -0.32 10.92 -8.73
C THR A 220 0.26 12.00 -7.81
N ALA A 221 0.14 13.28 -8.19
CA ALA A 221 0.65 14.38 -7.38
C ALA A 221 -0.21 14.61 -6.12
N ALA A 222 -1.52 14.41 -6.20
CA ALA A 222 -2.41 14.52 -5.05
C ALA A 222 -2.14 13.41 -4.02
N ILE A 223 -2.05 12.16 -4.49
CA ILE A 223 -1.74 10.97 -3.69
C ILE A 223 -0.42 11.16 -2.93
N SER A 224 0.63 11.62 -3.62
CA SER A 224 1.93 11.83 -2.96
C SER A 224 1.91 12.91 -1.87
N ARG A 225 1.07 13.95 -2.03
CA ARG A 225 0.96 15.05 -1.06
C ARG A 225 0.08 14.66 0.13
N SER A 226 -1.03 13.96 -0.11
CA SER A 226 -1.96 13.53 0.94
C SER A 226 -1.48 12.34 1.74
N LYS A 227 -0.43 11.64 1.28
CA LYS A 227 0.04 10.36 1.84
C LYS A 227 -1.03 9.27 1.82
N THR A 228 -2.08 9.40 1.01
CA THR A 228 -3.07 8.34 0.80
C THR A 228 -2.44 7.16 0.04
N LEU A 229 -2.58 5.94 0.55
CA LEU A 229 -2.34 4.72 -0.20
C LEU A 229 -3.55 4.44 -1.10
N VAL A 230 -3.37 4.41 -2.42
CA VAL A 230 -4.44 4.10 -3.36
C VAL A 230 -4.22 2.71 -3.97
N ILE A 231 -5.17 1.81 -3.73
CA ILE A 231 -5.15 0.43 -4.22
C ILE A 231 -6.17 0.30 -5.35
N PHE A 232 -5.69 -0.05 -6.54
CA PHE A 232 -6.56 -0.46 -7.65
C PHE A 232 -6.61 -1.98 -7.72
N ILE A 233 -7.81 -2.53 -7.62
CA ILE A 233 -8.05 -3.94 -7.95
C ILE A 233 -8.27 -4.04 -9.46
N ASN A 234 -7.69 -5.06 -10.08
CA ASN A 234 -7.81 -5.27 -11.52
C ASN A 234 -7.98 -6.75 -11.86
N GLN A 235 -8.59 -6.99 -13.01
CA GLN A 235 -8.81 -8.32 -13.54
C GLN A 235 -7.80 -8.63 -14.65
N ILE A 236 -7.55 -9.92 -14.85
CA ILE A 236 -6.76 -10.41 -15.99
C ILE A 236 -7.68 -10.54 -17.22
N ARG A 237 -7.14 -10.18 -18.38
CA ARG A 237 -7.69 -10.44 -19.72
C ARG A 237 -6.60 -11.05 -20.58
N MET A 238 -6.99 -11.74 -21.65
CA MET A 238 -6.03 -12.26 -22.64
C MET A 238 -5.92 -11.29 -23.82
N LYS A 239 -4.70 -10.97 -24.22
CA LYS A 239 -4.45 -10.23 -25.46
C LYS A 239 -4.51 -11.19 -26.64
N ILE A 240 -5.48 -10.99 -27.52
CA ILE A 240 -5.64 -11.76 -28.76
C ILE A 240 -4.43 -11.52 -29.67
N GLY A 241 -3.95 -12.57 -30.35
CA GLY A 241 -2.89 -12.48 -31.36
C GLY A 241 -1.45 -12.56 -30.82
N VAL A 242 -1.25 -12.87 -29.53
CA VAL A 242 0.08 -13.13 -28.96
C VAL A 242 0.44 -14.61 -29.17
N MET A 243 1.37 -14.89 -30.09
CA MET A 243 1.85 -16.26 -30.38
C MET A 243 3.05 -16.69 -29.52
N PHE A 244 3.74 -15.75 -28.86
CA PHE A 244 4.91 -15.99 -28.02
C PHE A 244 4.89 -15.12 -26.76
N GLY A 245 5.25 -15.68 -25.60
CA GLY A 245 5.24 -14.99 -24.31
C GLY A 245 3.94 -15.13 -23.53
N ASN A 246 3.77 -14.33 -22.47
CA ASN A 246 2.55 -14.34 -21.65
C ASN A 246 1.45 -13.48 -22.31
N PRO A 247 0.28 -14.07 -22.69
CA PRO A 247 -0.83 -13.33 -23.29
C PRO A 247 -1.64 -12.52 -22.26
N GLU A 248 -1.42 -12.69 -20.96
CA GLU A 248 -2.17 -11.99 -19.91
C GLU A 248 -1.87 -10.49 -19.89
N THR A 249 -2.92 -9.68 -19.78
CA THR A 249 -2.87 -8.25 -19.54
C THR A 249 -3.92 -7.82 -18.53
N THR A 250 -3.78 -6.63 -17.97
CA THR A 250 -4.77 -6.01 -17.10
C THR A 250 -5.61 -4.98 -17.87
N THR A 251 -6.81 -4.67 -17.37
CA THR A 251 -7.73 -3.68 -17.97
C THR A 251 -7.29 -2.24 -17.69
N GLY A 252 -7.89 -1.25 -18.37
CA GLY A 252 -7.54 0.17 -18.20
C GLY A 252 -6.26 0.63 -18.92
N GLY A 253 -5.77 -0.16 -19.88
CA GLY A 253 -4.58 0.16 -20.67
C GLY A 253 -3.26 0.01 -19.88
N ASN A 254 -2.21 0.72 -20.31
CA ASN A 254 -0.87 0.58 -19.71
C ASN A 254 -0.57 1.61 -18.62
N ALA A 255 -1.37 2.68 -18.48
CA ALA A 255 -1.07 3.78 -17.57
C ALA A 255 -0.89 3.31 -16.13
N LEU A 256 -1.83 2.52 -15.60
CA LEU A 256 -1.76 2.00 -14.22
C LEU A 256 -0.48 1.19 -13.98
N LYS A 257 -0.02 0.42 -14.98
CA LYS A 257 1.23 -0.34 -14.88
C LYS A 257 2.44 0.55 -14.64
N PHE A 258 2.48 1.75 -15.22
CA PHE A 258 3.59 2.70 -15.07
C PHE A 258 3.50 3.53 -13.77
N TYR A 259 2.30 4.00 -13.44
CA TYR A 259 2.05 4.83 -12.25
C TYR A 259 2.15 4.03 -10.94
N SER A 260 1.74 2.76 -10.94
CA SER A 260 1.84 1.90 -9.75
C SER A 260 3.29 1.80 -9.26
N SER A 261 3.49 1.98 -7.97
CA SER A 261 4.78 1.75 -7.30
C SER A 261 4.96 0.27 -6.98
N VAL A 262 3.88 -0.42 -6.62
CA VAL A 262 3.85 -1.86 -6.39
C VAL A 262 2.77 -2.48 -7.26
N ARG A 263 3.05 -3.65 -7.86
CA ARG A 263 2.06 -4.46 -8.57
C ARG A 263 2.14 -5.90 -8.05
N MET A 264 1.00 -6.45 -7.68
CA MET A 264 0.87 -7.79 -7.09
C MET A 264 -0.02 -8.66 -7.98
N ASP A 265 0.52 -9.79 -8.46
CA ASP A 265 -0.22 -10.85 -9.15
C ASP A 265 -0.66 -11.89 -8.11
N VAL A 266 -1.97 -11.96 -7.86
CA VAL A 266 -2.60 -12.79 -6.83
C VAL A 266 -3.28 -13.99 -7.50
N ARG A 267 -2.88 -15.21 -7.09
CA ARG A 267 -3.42 -16.46 -7.64
C ARG A 267 -3.77 -17.46 -6.54
N ARG A 268 -4.90 -18.13 -6.70
CA ARG A 268 -5.23 -19.33 -5.94
C ARG A 268 -4.36 -20.48 -6.43
N VAL A 269 -3.61 -21.11 -5.53
CA VAL A 269 -2.74 -22.27 -5.85
C VAL A 269 -3.30 -23.59 -5.34
N GLY A 270 -4.20 -23.57 -4.35
CA GLY A 270 -4.81 -24.78 -3.83
C GLY A 270 -6.02 -24.51 -2.95
N ALA A 271 -6.74 -25.58 -2.62
CA ALA A 271 -7.83 -25.56 -1.64
C ALA A 271 -7.31 -26.05 -0.28
N ILE A 272 -7.72 -25.39 0.79
CA ILE A 272 -7.50 -25.84 2.17
C ILE A 272 -8.78 -26.56 2.59
N LYS A 273 -8.64 -27.79 3.07
CA LYS A 273 -9.76 -28.66 3.43
C LYS A 273 -9.71 -29.04 4.90
N ASN A 274 -10.89 -29.15 5.52
CA ASN A 274 -11.08 -29.80 6.80
C ASN A 274 -12.05 -30.97 6.60
N GLY A 275 -11.53 -32.20 6.51
CA GLY A 275 -12.30 -33.34 6.03
C GLY A 275 -12.74 -33.16 4.58
N GLU A 276 -14.04 -33.18 4.32
CA GLU A 276 -14.62 -32.98 2.99
C GLU A 276 -14.85 -31.50 2.64
N ASP A 277 -14.95 -30.63 3.66
CA ASP A 277 -15.28 -29.22 3.48
C ASP A 277 -14.06 -28.38 3.08
N VAL A 278 -14.24 -27.50 2.08
CA VAL A 278 -13.22 -26.51 1.70
C VAL A 278 -13.38 -25.28 2.59
N THR A 279 -12.42 -25.07 3.48
CA THR A 279 -12.46 -24.00 4.50
C THR A 279 -11.65 -22.76 4.11
N GLY A 280 -10.85 -22.84 3.06
CA GLY A 280 -10.08 -21.73 2.55
C GLY A 280 -9.30 -22.06 1.29
N ASN A 281 -8.42 -21.14 0.89
CA ASN A 281 -7.56 -21.24 -0.27
C ASN A 281 -6.11 -20.98 0.12
N ARG A 282 -5.20 -21.80 -0.40
CA ARG A 282 -3.79 -21.43 -0.44
C ARG A 282 -3.62 -20.44 -1.59
N THR A 283 -3.10 -19.26 -1.28
CA THR A 283 -2.95 -18.17 -2.24
C THR A 283 -1.49 -17.79 -2.37
N ALA A 284 -1.04 -17.61 -3.61
CA ALA A 284 0.27 -17.09 -3.95
C ALA A 284 0.15 -15.64 -4.42
N VAL A 285 1.05 -14.80 -3.93
CA VAL A 285 1.20 -13.42 -4.39
C VAL A 285 2.60 -13.24 -4.95
N LYS A 286 2.71 -12.80 -6.20
CA LYS A 286 3.97 -12.43 -6.84
C LYS A 286 4.05 -10.93 -7.01
N ILE A 287 5.11 -10.32 -6.49
CA ILE A 287 5.35 -8.87 -6.63
C ILE A 287 6.01 -8.65 -8.01
N VAL A 288 5.20 -8.37 -9.03
CA VAL A 288 5.69 -8.22 -10.41
C VAL A 288 6.30 -6.84 -10.70
N LYS A 289 6.09 -5.89 -9.79
CA LYS A 289 6.72 -4.57 -9.81
C LYS A 289 6.87 -4.06 -8.38
N ASN A 290 8.04 -3.52 -8.06
CA ASN A 290 8.31 -2.86 -6.80
C ASN A 290 9.31 -1.72 -7.05
N LYS A 291 8.90 -0.48 -6.77
CA LYS A 291 9.76 0.71 -6.83
C LYS A 291 10.43 1.03 -5.48
N MET A 292 10.10 0.29 -4.43
CA MET A 292 10.52 0.56 -3.06
C MET A 292 11.60 -0.41 -2.58
N ALA A 293 11.56 -1.64 -3.08
CA ALA A 293 12.53 -2.70 -2.80
C ALA A 293 12.68 -3.62 -4.03
N PRO A 294 13.58 -4.62 -4.01
CA PRO A 294 13.70 -5.57 -5.11
C PRO A 294 12.36 -6.26 -5.46
N PRO A 295 11.99 -6.32 -6.75
CA PRO A 295 10.77 -7.01 -7.21
C PRO A 295 10.98 -8.53 -7.38
N PHE A 296 9.91 -9.21 -7.81
CA PHE A 296 9.84 -10.62 -8.23
C PHE A 296 9.89 -11.66 -7.12
N THR A 297 9.78 -11.22 -5.88
CA THR A 297 9.49 -12.10 -4.74
C THR A 297 8.10 -12.72 -4.88
N LYS A 298 7.97 -13.97 -4.42
CA LYS A 298 6.73 -14.73 -4.36
C LYS A 298 6.53 -15.17 -2.92
N VAL A 299 5.33 -14.96 -2.41
CA VAL A 299 4.90 -15.45 -1.08
C VAL A 299 3.66 -16.31 -1.24
N GLU A 300 3.48 -17.27 -0.35
CA GLU A 300 2.27 -18.07 -0.24
C GLU A 300 1.74 -18.04 1.18
N PHE A 301 0.44 -17.84 1.33
CA PHE A 301 -0.24 -17.82 2.61
C PHE A 301 -1.66 -18.36 2.47
N ASP A 302 -2.30 -18.61 3.61
CA ASP A 302 -3.65 -19.15 3.67
C ASP A 302 -4.68 -18.03 3.73
N LEU A 303 -5.66 -18.06 2.84
CA LEU A 303 -6.87 -17.24 2.86
C LEU A 303 -8.06 -18.09 3.32
N MET A 304 -8.47 -17.92 4.56
CA MET A 304 -9.60 -18.60 5.17
C MET A 304 -10.91 -17.85 4.89
N TYR A 305 -11.99 -18.56 4.55
CA TYR A 305 -13.25 -17.92 4.15
C TYR A 305 -13.96 -17.16 5.29
N ASN A 306 -13.68 -17.49 6.55
CA ASN A 306 -14.29 -16.81 7.69
C ASN A 306 -13.36 -15.89 8.48
N GLU A 307 -12.05 -15.94 8.20
CA GLU A 307 -11.03 -15.22 8.99
C GLU A 307 -10.11 -14.35 8.13
N GLY A 308 -10.11 -14.52 6.81
CA GLY A 308 -9.19 -13.80 5.92
C GLY A 308 -7.79 -14.41 5.90
N ILE A 309 -6.77 -13.56 5.84
CA ILE A 309 -5.37 -14.00 5.89
C ILE A 309 -5.11 -14.65 7.25
N SER A 310 -4.65 -15.89 7.25
CA SER A 310 -4.22 -16.59 8.48
C SER A 310 -2.85 -16.07 8.92
N ALA A 311 -2.85 -15.04 9.76
CA ALA A 311 -1.63 -14.42 10.27
C ALA A 311 -0.75 -15.41 11.05
N GLU A 312 -1.34 -16.27 11.88
CA GLU A 312 -0.59 -17.26 12.66
C GLU A 312 -0.02 -18.36 11.77
N GLY A 313 -0.76 -18.77 10.73
CA GLY A 313 -0.28 -19.74 9.75
C GLY A 313 0.92 -19.22 8.97
N ASP A 314 0.87 -17.95 8.57
CA ASP A 314 1.96 -17.26 7.88
C ASP A 314 3.20 -17.14 8.77
N ILE A 315 3.04 -16.70 10.03
CA ILE A 315 4.13 -16.62 11.01
C ILE A 315 4.76 -18.01 11.25
N LEU A 316 3.94 -19.05 11.41
CA LEU A 316 4.41 -20.41 11.64
C LEU A 316 5.24 -20.94 10.46
N ASP A 317 4.74 -20.77 9.24
CA ASP A 317 5.42 -21.23 8.02
C ASP A 317 6.78 -20.51 7.86
N LEU A 318 6.82 -19.20 8.11
CA LEU A 318 8.05 -18.40 8.07
C LEU A 318 9.02 -18.77 9.20
N ALA A 319 8.54 -18.91 10.43
CA ALA A 319 9.35 -19.26 11.59
C ALA A 319 9.96 -20.65 11.45
N THR A 320 9.22 -21.61 10.87
CA THR A 320 9.74 -22.94 10.55
C THR A 320 10.84 -22.86 9.49
N THR A 321 10.62 -22.07 8.43
CA THR A 321 11.62 -21.88 7.36
C THR A 321 12.88 -21.19 7.87
N ALA A 322 12.74 -20.25 8.80
CA ALA A 322 13.84 -19.53 9.45
C ALA A 322 14.51 -20.31 10.58
N ASN A 323 14.12 -21.55 10.86
CA ASN A 323 14.58 -22.37 11.98
C ASN A 323 14.41 -21.71 13.37
N LEU A 324 13.40 -20.83 13.51
CA LEU A 324 12.99 -20.26 14.80
C LEU A 324 12.00 -21.17 15.54
N VAL A 325 11.24 -21.96 14.79
CA VAL A 325 10.36 -23.03 15.29
C VAL A 325 10.92 -24.35 14.79
N GLU A 326 11.13 -25.28 15.72
CA GLU A 326 11.65 -26.61 15.42
C GLU A 326 10.50 -27.55 15.02
N LYS A 327 10.71 -28.32 13.94
CA LYS A 327 9.77 -29.34 13.49
C LYS A 327 10.41 -30.73 13.58
N SER A 328 9.92 -31.55 14.50
CA SER A 328 10.35 -32.94 14.71
C SER A 328 9.24 -33.90 14.29
N GLY A 329 9.30 -34.40 13.06
CA GLY A 329 8.22 -35.17 12.45
C GLY A 329 6.94 -34.34 12.30
N ALA A 330 5.89 -34.71 13.04
CA ALA A 330 4.63 -33.97 13.09
C ALA A 330 4.58 -32.92 14.21
N TRP A 331 5.55 -32.88 15.13
CA TRP A 331 5.55 -31.99 16.28
C TRP A 331 6.24 -30.66 15.99
N PHE A 332 5.66 -29.57 16.47
CA PHE A 332 6.24 -28.23 16.45
C PHE A 332 6.63 -27.80 17.86
N SER A 333 7.81 -27.19 18.00
CA SER A 333 8.34 -26.68 19.27
C SER A 333 8.94 -25.29 19.11
N TYR A 334 8.74 -24.42 20.10
CA TYR A 334 9.32 -23.09 20.17
C TYR A 334 10.06 -22.92 21.49
N GLN A 335 11.36 -22.59 21.44
CA GLN A 335 12.21 -22.42 22.63
C GLN A 335 12.14 -23.60 23.64
N GLY A 336 11.99 -24.82 23.15
CA GLY A 336 11.85 -26.03 23.97
C GLY A 336 10.42 -26.33 24.45
N GLU A 337 9.47 -25.41 24.30
CA GLU A 337 8.05 -25.63 24.57
C GLU A 337 7.36 -26.30 23.37
N ARG A 338 6.52 -27.31 23.62
CA ARG A 338 5.77 -27.98 22.55
C ARG A 338 4.53 -27.15 22.18
N MET A 339 4.49 -26.69 20.93
CA MET A 339 3.35 -25.95 20.38
C MET A 339 2.17 -26.88 20.02
N GLY A 340 2.45 -28.14 19.69
CA GLY A 340 1.43 -29.13 19.38
C GLY A 340 1.82 -30.08 18.24
N GLN A 341 0.94 -31.05 17.97
CA GLN A 341 1.08 -31.99 16.87
C GLN A 341 0.31 -31.51 15.65
N GLY A 342 1.03 -31.28 14.55
CA GLY A 342 0.48 -30.78 13.30
C GLY A 342 0.36 -29.25 13.25
N ARG A 343 0.16 -28.74 12.03
CA ARG A 343 0.15 -27.31 11.74
C ARG A 343 -1.03 -26.58 12.40
N ASP A 344 -2.19 -27.22 12.50
CA ASP A 344 -3.38 -26.59 13.07
C ASP A 344 -3.27 -26.38 14.59
N GLN A 345 -2.73 -27.34 15.34
CA GLN A 345 -2.49 -27.17 16.78
C GLN A 345 -1.41 -26.10 17.03
N ALA A 346 -0.36 -26.07 16.22
CA ALA A 346 0.68 -25.03 16.34
C ALA A 346 0.13 -23.62 16.04
N LYS A 347 -0.78 -23.46 15.07
CA LYS A 347 -1.50 -22.19 14.86
C LYS A 347 -2.35 -21.81 16.07
N GLN A 348 -3.07 -22.77 16.64
CA GLN A 348 -3.88 -22.54 17.83
C GLN A 348 -3.02 -22.06 19.02
N PHE A 349 -1.86 -22.67 19.23
CA PHE A 349 -0.89 -22.22 20.23
C PHE A 349 -0.48 -20.75 20.03
N LEU A 350 -0.20 -20.34 18.80
CA LEU A 350 0.15 -18.94 18.50
C LEU A 350 -1.02 -17.97 18.74
N ARG A 351 -2.27 -18.40 18.52
CA ARG A 351 -3.47 -17.61 18.84
C ARG A 351 -3.63 -17.43 20.34
N GLU A 352 -3.41 -18.48 21.11
CA GLU A 352 -3.53 -18.48 22.57
C GLU A 352 -2.35 -17.78 23.27
N ASN A 353 -1.22 -17.63 22.59
CA ASN A 353 0.00 -17.01 23.12
C ASN A 353 0.44 -15.78 22.32
N PRO A 354 -0.27 -14.63 22.41
CA PRO A 354 0.07 -13.41 21.67
C PRO A 354 1.49 -12.89 21.91
N LYS A 355 2.05 -13.12 23.10
CA LYS A 355 3.44 -12.73 23.43
C LYS A 355 4.46 -13.46 22.56
N ALA A 356 4.33 -14.79 22.43
CA ALA A 356 5.20 -15.61 21.59
C ALA A 356 5.04 -15.23 20.11
N THR A 357 3.80 -14.99 19.66
CA THR A 357 3.50 -14.55 18.30
C THR A 357 4.14 -13.20 17.97
N ALA A 358 4.07 -12.22 18.88
CA ALA A 358 4.71 -10.92 18.72
C ALA A 358 6.25 -11.02 18.72
N GLU A 359 6.82 -11.88 19.56
CA GLU A 359 8.25 -12.13 19.60
C GLU A 359 8.75 -12.75 18.30
N LEU A 360 8.09 -13.80 17.81
CA LEU A 360 8.39 -14.45 16.53
C LEU A 360 8.29 -13.45 15.38
N ARG A 361 7.21 -12.66 15.33
CA ARG A 361 7.04 -11.60 14.32
C ARG A 361 8.20 -10.61 14.34
N THR A 362 8.62 -10.16 15.52
CA THR A 362 9.73 -9.21 15.67
C THR A 362 11.05 -9.81 15.20
N LYS A 363 11.36 -11.05 15.60
CA LYS A 363 12.55 -11.77 15.16
C LYS A 363 12.58 -11.97 13.65
N LEU A 364 11.45 -12.33 13.04
CA LEU A 364 11.32 -12.49 11.59
C LEU A 364 11.53 -11.17 10.83
N LEU A 365 10.95 -10.07 11.31
CA LEU A 365 11.14 -8.74 10.70
C LEU A 365 12.60 -8.27 10.83
N ALA A 366 13.22 -8.48 11.99
CA ALA A 366 14.62 -8.14 12.22
C ALA A 366 15.57 -8.95 11.32
N ALA A 367 15.35 -10.26 11.19
CA ALA A 367 16.14 -11.13 10.32
C ALA A 367 16.08 -10.72 8.84
N ASN A 368 15.00 -10.05 8.42
CA ASN A 368 14.81 -9.55 7.05
C ASN A 368 15.15 -8.06 6.88
N GLY A 369 15.78 -7.42 7.87
CA GLY A 369 16.20 -6.02 7.80
C GLY A 369 15.06 -4.99 7.88
N ILE A 370 13.84 -5.41 8.22
CA ILE A 370 12.64 -4.55 8.30
C ILE A 370 12.40 -4.08 9.74
N GLY A 371 12.96 -4.77 10.74
CA GLY A 371 12.75 -4.48 12.16
C GLY A 371 13.04 -3.03 12.57
N GLN A 372 14.00 -2.33 11.94
CA GLN A 372 14.28 -0.91 12.22
C GLN A 372 13.34 0.06 11.48
N LEU A 373 12.71 -0.36 10.37
CA LEU A 373 11.83 0.47 9.53
C LEU A 373 10.41 0.61 10.09
N LEU A 374 9.98 -0.30 10.97
CA LEU A 374 8.62 -0.31 11.56
C LEU A 374 8.57 0.23 13.00
N MET A 375 9.71 0.58 13.61
CA MET A 375 9.75 1.14 14.97
C MET A 375 9.56 2.67 15.01
N THR A 376 9.38 3.32 13.87
CA THR A 376 8.99 4.74 13.81
C THR A 376 7.48 4.87 13.82
N ASN A 377 6.85 4.68 14.99
CA ASN A 377 5.53 5.25 15.29
C ASN A 377 5.56 5.97 16.67
N PRO A 378 4.79 7.06 16.84
CA PRO A 378 5.14 8.20 17.68
C PRO A 378 4.66 8.09 19.14
N SER A 379 4.95 7.00 19.84
CA SER A 379 4.59 6.86 21.26
C SER A 379 5.76 6.95 22.24
N GLU A 380 6.98 7.22 21.79
CA GLU A 380 8.15 7.39 22.67
C GLU A 380 8.84 8.76 22.59
N VAL A 381 8.19 9.77 21.98
CA VAL A 381 8.68 11.16 22.00
C VAL A 381 7.97 11.98 23.09
N GLU A 382 7.82 11.45 24.29
CA GLU A 382 7.55 12.25 25.50
C GLU A 382 8.13 11.53 26.72
N LYS A 383 9.46 11.52 26.85
CA LYS A 383 10.16 11.31 28.14
C LYS A 383 11.65 11.62 28.11
N THR A 384 12.08 12.57 27.30
CA THR A 384 13.41 13.19 27.44
C THR A 384 13.27 14.67 27.10
N ASP A 385 13.05 15.48 28.12
CA ASP A 385 13.64 16.83 28.31
C ASP A 385 12.81 17.70 29.27
N VAL A 386 12.84 17.34 30.56
CA VAL A 386 12.75 18.34 31.65
C VAL A 386 13.69 17.91 32.79
N LYS A 387 15.00 18.03 32.55
CA LYS A 387 16.01 18.13 33.62
C LYS A 387 17.07 19.14 33.17
N GLY A 388 16.77 20.41 33.41
CA GLY A 388 17.67 21.51 33.06
C GLY A 388 17.11 22.89 33.40
N ALA A 389 16.55 23.07 34.61
CA ALA A 389 16.22 24.39 35.14
C ALA A 389 16.03 24.35 36.67
N LYS A 390 17.05 23.89 37.40
CA LYS A 390 17.26 24.22 38.81
C LYS A 390 18.76 24.19 39.03
N ASP A 391 19.37 25.38 38.98
CA ASP A 391 20.57 25.78 39.74
C ASP A 391 21.06 27.13 39.18
N ALA A 392 20.45 28.21 39.66
CA ALA A 392 21.04 29.55 39.67
C ALA A 392 20.15 30.52 40.48
N LYS A 393 20.32 30.51 41.81
CA LYS A 393 20.40 31.71 42.65
C LYS A 393 20.31 31.32 44.12
N ASP A 394 21.46 31.25 44.76
CA ASP A 394 21.64 31.73 46.13
C ASP A 394 23.04 32.35 46.26
N ALA A 395 23.10 33.40 47.08
CA ALA A 395 24.28 34.15 47.54
C ALA A 395 24.92 35.17 46.58
N LYS A 396 24.39 36.40 46.61
CA LYS A 396 25.22 37.54 47.01
C LYS A 396 24.38 38.68 47.59
N ASP A 397 24.50 38.86 48.90
CA ASP A 397 24.06 40.02 49.66
C ASP A 397 24.81 41.30 49.22
N GLY A 398 24.11 42.43 49.32
CA GLY A 398 24.74 43.76 49.33
C GLY A 398 23.83 44.92 48.93
N LYS A 399 23.11 45.47 49.91
CA LYS A 399 22.84 46.91 50.15
C LYS A 399 22.43 47.82 48.96
N ASP A 400 21.21 48.38 48.98
CA ASP A 400 20.89 49.65 49.66
C ASP A 400 19.49 50.19 49.27
N ALA A 401 18.74 50.56 50.31
CA ALA A 401 17.79 51.67 50.48
C ALA A 401 16.90 52.24 49.33
N LYS A 402 15.60 52.31 49.68
CA LYS A 402 14.69 53.49 49.68
C LYS A 402 13.53 53.62 48.65
N ASP A 403 12.35 53.74 49.28
CA ASP A 403 11.22 54.66 49.05
C ASP A 403 10.16 54.44 47.94
N GLY A 404 8.89 54.48 48.38
CA GLY A 404 7.68 54.93 47.64
C GLY A 404 6.68 53.82 47.24
N LYS A 405 5.55 53.58 47.94
CA LYS A 405 4.21 54.26 47.83
C LYS A 405 3.72 54.38 46.36
N ASP A 406 2.51 54.04 45.94
CA ASP A 406 1.17 54.14 46.53
C ASP A 406 0.11 53.36 45.70
N ALA A 407 -1.05 53.09 46.35
CA ALA A 407 -2.44 53.05 45.86
C ALA A 407 -2.86 52.01 44.78
N LYS A 408 -3.73 51.03 45.11
CA LYS A 408 -5.21 51.12 45.18
C LYS A 408 -5.87 51.61 43.88
N ASP A 409 -6.65 50.75 43.22
CA ASP A 409 -8.10 50.96 43.19
C ASP A 409 -8.88 49.67 42.95
N ALA A 410 -10.03 49.60 43.59
CA ALA A 410 -11.00 48.52 43.56
C ALA A 410 -12.15 48.91 42.61
N GLY A 411 -12.69 47.94 41.88
CA GLY A 411 -13.84 48.15 40.99
C GLY A 411 -14.66 46.88 40.82
N SER A 412 -15.43 46.57 41.86
CA SER A 412 -16.46 45.53 41.91
C SER A 412 -17.65 45.82 40.97
N ARG A 413 -18.14 44.79 40.27
CA ARG A 413 -19.59 44.53 40.01
C ARG A 413 -19.80 43.12 39.39
N GLU A 414 -20.03 42.15 40.27
CA GLU A 414 -21.25 41.32 40.38
C GLU A 414 -22.39 41.58 39.36
N VAL A 415 -23.24 40.68 38.84
CA VAL A 415 -23.69 39.28 39.10
C VAL A 415 -24.38 38.81 37.79
N ALA A 416 -24.29 37.52 37.42
CA ALA A 416 -25.43 36.71 36.94
C ALA A 416 -25.04 35.25 36.66
N SER A 417 -24.99 34.46 37.73
CA SER A 417 -25.19 33.02 37.72
C SER A 417 -26.70 32.70 37.62
N ARG A 418 -27.09 31.77 36.75
CA ARG A 418 -28.29 30.96 36.97
C ARG A 418 -28.06 29.54 36.48
N GLU A 419 -28.40 28.63 37.37
CA GLU A 419 -28.16 27.20 37.35
C GLU A 419 -29.52 26.48 37.39
N VAL A 420 -29.52 25.22 36.95
CA VAL A 420 -30.46 24.12 37.23
C VAL A 420 -31.81 24.07 36.48
N GLY A 421 -32.08 22.89 35.87
CA GLY A 421 -33.44 22.46 35.58
C GLY A 421 -33.62 21.26 34.63
N SER A 422 -33.23 20.06 35.08
CA SER A 422 -33.75 18.73 34.75
C SER A 422 -34.98 18.58 33.81
N ARG A 423 -34.94 17.62 32.88
CA ARG A 423 -36.11 16.81 32.47
C ARG A 423 -35.72 15.52 31.75
N GLU A 424 -35.61 14.46 32.54
CA GLU A 424 -35.84 13.07 32.14
C GLU A 424 -37.32 12.73 32.44
N ALA A 425 -37.84 11.71 31.75
CA ALA A 425 -39.18 11.10 31.87
C ALA A 425 -40.31 11.64 30.95
N ALA A 426 -40.55 10.93 29.85
CA ALA A 426 -41.86 10.34 29.51
C ALA A 426 -41.78 9.60 28.16
N ALA A 427 -41.84 8.26 28.17
CA ALA A 427 -42.52 7.40 27.19
C ALA A 427 -42.09 5.92 27.38
N LYS A 428 -42.63 5.28 28.42
CA LYS A 428 -42.87 3.83 28.45
C LYS A 428 -44.38 3.68 28.57
N ASP A 429 -45.03 3.17 27.53
CA ASP A 429 -46.29 2.41 27.61
C ASP A 429 -46.71 1.97 26.20
N ALA A 430 -46.41 0.72 25.86
CA ALA A 430 -47.17 -0.12 24.92
C ALA A 430 -46.67 -1.56 25.05
N VAL A 431 -47.29 -2.32 25.95
CA VAL A 431 -47.13 -3.77 26.07
C VAL A 431 -48.40 -4.44 25.56
N SER A 432 -48.20 -5.54 24.83
CA SER A 432 -49.10 -6.68 24.61
C SER A 432 -50.30 -6.52 23.68
N LYS A 433 -50.25 -7.24 22.56
CA LYS A 433 -51.23 -8.26 22.15
C LYS A 433 -50.75 -8.91 20.84
N ASP A 434 -50.21 -10.12 20.92
CA ASP A 434 -50.75 -11.29 20.20
C ASP A 434 -49.80 -12.48 20.30
N ALA A 435 -50.14 -13.38 21.21
CA ALA A 435 -49.78 -14.80 21.15
C ALA A 435 -50.89 -15.58 21.87
N ALA A 436 -51.72 -16.29 21.10
CA ALA A 436 -52.35 -17.59 21.39
C ALA A 436 -53.78 -17.73 20.83
N LEU A 437 -53.90 -18.39 19.67
CA LEU A 437 -54.99 -19.32 19.33
C LEU A 437 -54.42 -20.34 18.34
N LYS A 438 -53.98 -21.50 18.84
CA LYS A 438 -54.67 -22.81 18.79
C LYS A 438 -54.66 -23.49 17.40
N ASP A 439 -53.71 -24.41 17.26
CA ASP A 439 -53.91 -25.85 17.03
C ASP A 439 -55.06 -26.28 16.08
N ALA A 440 -54.69 -26.82 14.91
CA ALA A 440 -55.17 -28.11 14.37
C ALA A 440 -54.71 -28.30 12.91
N GLY A 441 -54.20 -29.49 12.56
CA GLY A 441 -54.35 -30.02 11.20
C GLY A 441 -53.08 -30.47 10.48
N THR A 442 -52.65 -31.68 10.81
CA THR A 442 -51.89 -32.58 9.93
C THR A 442 -52.44 -32.65 8.50
N ARG A 443 -51.59 -32.54 7.47
CA ARG A 443 -51.61 -33.41 6.27
C ARG A 443 -50.36 -33.25 5.39
N LYS A 444 -49.92 -34.42 4.90
CA LYS A 444 -48.75 -34.76 4.07
C LYS A 444 -48.84 -34.24 2.61
N PRO A 445 -47.75 -34.35 1.81
CA PRO A 445 -47.57 -33.65 0.54
C PRO A 445 -48.14 -34.40 -0.67
N VAL A 446 -48.36 -33.68 -1.78
CA VAL A 446 -48.60 -34.26 -3.12
C VAL A 446 -47.69 -33.58 -4.14
N LYS A 447 -47.02 -34.42 -4.92
CA LYS A 447 -46.20 -34.12 -6.09
C LYS A 447 -47.04 -33.52 -7.22
N HIS A 448 -46.45 -32.61 -8.00
CA HIS A 448 -46.46 -32.71 -9.46
C HIS A 448 -45.15 -32.15 -10.03
#